data_AF-A0A4Q3YEW8-F1
#
_entry.id   AF-A0A4Q3YEW8-F1
#
_cell.length_a   1.000
_cell.length_b   1.000
_cell.length_c   1.000
_cell.angle_alpha   90.00
_cell.angle_beta   90.00
_cell.angle_gamma   90.00
#
_symmetry.space_group_name_H-M   'P 1'
#
loop_
_entity.id
_entity.type
_entity.pdbx_description
1 polymer ?
#
loop_
_entity_poly.entity_id
_entity_poly.type
_entity_poly.pdbx_seq_one_letter_code
_entity_poly.pdbx_strand_id
1 'polypeptide(L)' 'LVIRPSGTEPVIRVMAEGDDRGQVEAVVDRICDAVRAAAA' A
#
# COMPACT_ATOMS: atom_id res chain seq x y z
N LEU A 1 9.28 1.83 -1.04
CA LEU A 1 8.01 1.04 -1.04
C LEU A 1 8.18 -0.18 -0.14
N VAL A 2 7.25 -0.38 0.79
CA VAL A 2 7.20 -1.53 1.69
C VAL A 2 5.77 -2.05 1.71
N ILE A 3 5.60 -3.35 1.52
CA ILE A 3 4.31 -4.06 1.63
C ILE A 3 4.52 -5.25 2.56
N ARG A 4 3.71 -5.35 3.61
CA ARG A 4 3.81 -6.44 4.58
C ARG A 4 2.49 -6.72 5.29
N PRO A 5 2.23 -7.96 5.74
CA PRO A 5 1.16 -8.18 6.71
C PRO A 5 1.50 -7.51 8.04
N SER A 6 0.46 -7.04 8.73
CA SER A 6 0.55 -6.68 10.14
C SER A 6 0.63 -7.94 11.00
N GLY A 7 1.43 -7.90 12.07
CA GLY A 7 1.58 -9.02 13.01
C GLY A 7 0.57 -9.01 14.16
N THR A 8 -0.16 -7.92 14.34
CA THR A 8 -1.05 -7.69 15.49
C THR A 8 -2.49 -7.37 15.09
N GLU A 9 -2.73 -7.08 13.80
CA GLU A 9 -4.03 -6.70 13.27
C GLU A 9 -4.24 -7.43 11.93
N PRO A 10 -5.47 -7.79 11.55
CA PRO A 10 -5.76 -8.47 10.28
C PRO A 10 -5.74 -7.49 9.09
N VAL A 11 -4.62 -6.80 8.88
CA VAL A 11 -4.45 -5.79 7.83
C VAL A 11 -3.12 -5.95 7.08
N ILE A 12 -3.08 -5.51 5.82
CA ILE A 12 -1.85 -5.36 5.04
C ILE A 12 -1.39 -3.91 5.13
N ARG A 13 -0.13 -3.68 5.49
CA ARG A 13 0.51 -2.37 5.57
C ARG A 13 1.20 -2.07 4.24
N VAL A 14 0.87 -0.93 3.64
CA VAL A 14 1.53 -0.39 2.44
C VAL A 14 2.14 0.96 2.83
N MET A 15 3.44 1.14 2.57
CA MET A 15 4.16 2.38 2.86
C MET A 15 5.05 2.76 1.69
N ALA A 16 5.01 4.02 1.28
CA ALA A 16 5.88 4.57 0.25
C ALA A 16 6.48 5.89 0.73
N GLU A 17 7.66 6.20 0.21
CA GLU A 17 8.40 7.42 0.47
C GLU A 17 8.88 7.94 -0.88
N GLY A 18 8.84 9.26 -1.07
CA GLY A 18 9.23 9.93 -2.29
C GLY A 18 9.07 11.45 -2.17
N ASP A 19 9.76 12.17 -3.05
CA ASP A 19 9.85 13.64 -3.00
C ASP A 19 8.55 14.33 -3.43
N ASP A 20 7.82 13.72 -4.37
CA ASP A 20 6.52 14.23 -4.84
C ASP A 20 5.37 13.51 -4.12
N ARG A 21 4.65 14.28 -3.31
CA ARG A 21 3.51 13.76 -2.54
C ARG A 21 2.40 13.20 -3.43
N GLY A 22 2.09 13.85 -4.56
CA GLY A 22 1.03 13.41 -5.46
C GLY A 22 1.37 12.07 -6.13
N GLN A 23 2.63 11.89 -6.49
CA GLN A 23 3.13 10.62 -7.01
C GLN A 23 3.07 9.53 -5.95
N VAL A 24 3.49 9.83 -4.71
CA VAL A 24 3.43 8.87 -3.59
C VAL A 24 2.00 8.43 -3.33
N GLU A 25 1.06 9.38 -3.19
CA GLU A 25 -0.36 9.12 -2.98
C GLU A 25 -0.92 8.25 -4.12
N ALA A 26 -0.72 8.64 -5.38
CA ALA A 26 -1.22 7.90 -6.54
C ALA A 26 -0.62 6.49 -6.68
N VAL A 27 0.62 6.27 -6.22
CA VAL A 27 1.24 4.93 -6.21
C VAL A 27 0.67 4.07 -5.09
N VAL A 28 0.51 4.62 -3.90
CA VAL A 28 -0.08 3.90 -2.76
C VAL A 28 -1.51 3.46 -3.05
N ASP A 29 -2.32 4.34 -3.65
CA ASP A 29 -3.71 4.02 -4.01
C ASP A 29 -3.79 2.85 -4.99
N ARG A 30 -3.02 2.92 -6.09
CA ARG A 30 -2.97 1.84 -7.09
C ARG A 30 -2.53 0.50 -6.49
N ILE A 31 -1.59 0.52 -5.55
CA ILE A 31 -1.14 -0.70 -4.86
C ILE A 31 -2.23 -1.23 -3.94
N CYS A 32 -2.90 -0.38 -3.17
CA CYS A 32 -4.00 -0.80 -2.31
C CYS A 32 -5.12 -1.48 -3.11
N ASP A 33 -5.46 -0.94 -4.27
CA ASP A 33 -6.48 -1.53 -5.15
C ASP A 33 -6.04 -2.89 -5.73
N ALA A 34 -4.78 -2.99 -6.16
CA ALA A 34 -4.23 -4.27 -6.64
C ALA A 34 -4.21 -5.35 -5.55
N VAL A 35 -3.86 -4.98 -4.31
CA VAL A 35 -3.88 -5.89 -3.15
C VAL A 35 -5.30 -6.36 -2.85
N ARG A 36 -6.29 -5.46 -2.87
CA ARG A 36 -7.71 -5.82 -2.68
C ARG A 36 -8.19 -6.78 -3.77
N ALA A 37 -7.86 -6.51 -5.03
CA ALA A 37 -8.23 -7.37 -6.15
C ALA A 37 -7.62 -8.77 -6.06
N ALA A 38 -6.38 -8.89 -5.58
CA ALA A 38 -5.71 -10.18 -5.40
C ALA A 38 -6.18 -10.97 -4.17
N ALA A 39 -6.82 -10.30 -3.20
CA ALA A 39 -7.36 -10.90 -1.99
C ALA A 39 -8.84 -11.30 -2.10
N ALA A 40 -9.49 -10.99 -3.22
CA ALA A 40 -10.86 -11.41 -3.56
C ALA A 40 -10.89 -12.87 -4.05
#